data_AF-A0A0D2X4Y6-F1
#
_entry.id   AF-A0A0D2X4Y6-F1
#
_cell.length_a   1.000
_cell.length_b   1.000
_cell.length_c   1.000
_cell.angle_alpha   90.00
_cell.angle_beta   90.00
_cell.angle_gamma   90.00
#
_symmetry.space_group_name_H-M   'P 1'
#
loop_
_entity.id
_entity.type
_entity.pdbx_description
1 polymer ?
#
loop_
_entity_poly.entity_id
_entity_poly.type
_entity_poly.pdbx_seq_one_letter_code
_entity_poly.pdbx_strand_id
1 'polypeptide(L)'
;MSSSAACGRLMHQTRRLMLLCAGPSRSRSLNAAAAAAAAAAAVNLRPSFSLAQGHARIQSYSSSAQSKTNAGNAKSSAGSAAVGQAPPRSSGKQLVFLHRLAEKQAMTSITNDSSSITFQDLIKPRELRRALFSSYEADTDWFVQQLAPMVRSRGASVQLFVSSSPTGRGNTALSPNINMTPLTIGKTSGRLHGRLMLLFHGSDTLRVAVTSASLVPSDWGVLENVTYYQDFPIEAKRPTVTERGLAFQSTLMNYVTQLVAHQPKDDDVDDRHPARAARILKELKTVNFDTVEARLISSYPEHSNLETNGCRQGLMALEQALQAEYSTLPAQVLNSPIIYQSSSIGQVSDPWVTQFATACNAGAPARISGESRGSPFAIDPADALKLQFIFPTTATVSQALQGFPEGHPHRLHFFPRYFSSTFPRGSLFDYQSKHGNVLPNSKVLLRVPDEQSTIGYAVIGSHSLGIGSWGNGAVSSDSKLGAKATSKPRMMRNFELSVLIPGTESDQVPLLKRVAVPFCLPARPYSASEHPFLWLLSHKELLDE
;
A
#
# COMPACT_ATOMS: atom_id res chain seq x y z
N MET A 1 16.04 -77.65 -15.46
CA MET A 1 15.72 -77.43 -16.89
C MET A 1 14.90 -76.14 -17.02
N SER A 2 14.71 -75.63 -18.23
CA SER A 2 14.42 -74.21 -18.50
C SER A 2 12.97 -73.91 -18.95
N SER A 3 12.59 -72.63 -18.83
CA SER A 3 11.46 -71.97 -19.53
C SER A 3 10.03 -72.35 -19.10
N SER A 4 9.00 -71.49 -19.19
CA SER A 4 8.95 -70.08 -19.66
C SER A 4 7.78 -69.27 -19.05
N ALA A 5 7.68 -68.00 -19.46
CA ALA A 5 6.49 -67.12 -19.46
C ALA A 5 6.04 -66.40 -18.17
N ALA A 6 5.84 -65.08 -18.34
CA ALA A 6 5.11 -64.15 -17.46
C ALA A 6 3.67 -63.92 -18.05
N CYS A 7 2.79 -63.00 -17.62
CA CYS A 7 2.90 -61.81 -16.77
C CYS A 7 1.51 -61.31 -16.28
N GLY A 8 1.49 -60.40 -15.28
CA GLY A 8 0.41 -59.40 -14.99
C GLY A 8 -0.97 -59.93 -14.54
N ARG A 9 -1.51 -59.71 -13.32
CA ARG A 9 -1.62 -58.52 -12.43
C ARG A 9 -2.42 -57.35 -13.05
N LEU A 10 -3.35 -56.67 -12.37
CA LEU A 10 -3.65 -56.60 -10.91
C LEU A 10 -5.14 -56.26 -10.61
N MET A 11 -5.67 -56.73 -9.47
CA MET A 11 -6.96 -56.29 -8.84
C MET A 11 -6.64 -55.48 -7.54
N HIS A 12 -7.52 -54.72 -6.87
CA HIS A 12 -8.82 -55.10 -6.30
C HIS A 12 -9.62 -53.89 -5.74
N GLN A 13 -10.90 -54.13 -5.42
CA GLN A 13 -11.80 -53.20 -4.70
C GLN A 13 -12.40 -53.81 -3.39
N THR A 14 -12.60 -52.93 -2.40
CA THR A 14 -13.77 -52.78 -1.49
C THR A 14 -14.38 -53.94 -0.66
N ARG A 15 -14.45 -53.74 0.68
CA ARG A 15 -15.52 -54.12 1.67
C ARG A 15 -15.20 -53.41 3.02
N ARG A 16 -16.09 -52.87 3.89
CA ARG A 16 -17.42 -53.22 4.49
C ARG A 16 -17.36 -54.43 5.46
N LEU A 17 -17.94 -54.42 6.70
CA LEU A 17 -18.80 -53.45 7.43
C LEU A 17 -18.84 -53.74 8.98
N MET A 18 -19.17 -52.71 9.80
CA MET A 18 -19.74 -52.65 11.19
C MET A 18 -19.65 -53.81 12.23
N LEU A 19 -19.39 -53.44 13.50
CA LEU A 19 -20.36 -53.58 14.64
C LEU A 19 -20.01 -52.64 15.83
N LEU A 20 -20.83 -52.61 16.89
CA LEU A 20 -20.97 -51.49 17.87
C LEU A 20 -20.94 -51.90 19.36
N CYS A 21 -20.54 -50.97 20.24
CA CYS A 21 -21.00 -50.84 21.64
C CYS A 21 -20.79 -49.38 22.18
N ALA A 22 -21.48 -49.00 23.26
CA ALA A 22 -21.51 -47.63 23.85
C ALA A 22 -20.17 -47.20 24.51
N GLY A 23 -19.86 -45.93 24.85
CA GLY A 23 -20.59 -44.63 24.90
C GLY A 23 -20.37 -43.94 26.28
N PRO A 24 -20.73 -42.65 26.56
CA PRO A 24 -21.06 -41.52 25.67
C PRO A 24 -20.24 -40.21 25.98
N SER A 25 -20.19 -39.24 25.05
CA SER A 25 -20.05 -37.80 25.38
C SER A 25 -20.42 -36.88 24.19
N ARG A 26 -20.92 -35.68 24.48
CA ARG A 26 -21.39 -34.68 23.49
C ARG A 26 -20.32 -33.60 23.26
N SER A 27 -20.23 -33.05 22.03
CA SER A 27 -19.90 -31.62 21.69
C SER A 27 -19.04 -31.39 20.42
N ARG A 28 -19.45 -31.83 19.21
CA ARG A 28 -18.72 -31.46 17.96
C ARG A 28 -19.55 -31.04 16.73
N SER A 29 -20.89 -31.09 16.75
CA SER A 29 -21.72 -30.77 15.57
C SER A 29 -22.12 -29.30 15.41
N LEU A 30 -22.09 -28.48 16.46
CA LEU A 30 -22.62 -27.10 16.42
C LEU A 30 -21.74 -26.10 15.63
N ASN A 31 -20.43 -26.29 15.62
CA ASN A 31 -19.50 -25.27 15.09
C ASN A 31 -19.49 -25.19 13.54
N ALA A 32 -19.86 -26.25 12.83
CA ALA A 32 -19.90 -26.25 11.37
C ALA A 32 -21.09 -25.44 10.82
N ALA A 33 -22.27 -25.60 11.41
CA ALA A 33 -23.46 -24.85 11.03
C ALA A 33 -23.32 -23.35 11.37
N ALA A 34 -22.77 -23.02 12.53
CA ALA A 34 -22.52 -21.63 12.93
C ALA A 34 -21.57 -20.89 11.97
N ALA A 35 -20.50 -21.55 11.51
CA ALA A 35 -19.56 -20.97 10.56
C ALA A 35 -20.21 -20.69 9.17
N ALA A 36 -21.06 -21.59 8.69
CA ALA A 36 -21.82 -21.39 7.45
C ALA A 36 -22.87 -20.28 7.59
N ALA A 37 -23.59 -20.22 8.71
CA ALA A 37 -24.58 -19.20 8.98
C ALA A 37 -23.97 -17.79 9.07
N ALA A 38 -22.81 -17.65 9.72
CA ALA A 38 -22.09 -16.38 9.80
C ALA A 38 -21.63 -15.86 8.42
N ALA A 39 -21.21 -16.76 7.52
CA ALA A 39 -20.85 -16.41 6.15
C ALA A 39 -22.08 -15.98 5.30
N ALA A 40 -23.24 -16.59 5.53
CA ALA A 40 -24.48 -16.23 4.82
C ALA A 40 -25.11 -14.92 5.34
N ALA A 41 -25.06 -14.66 6.66
CA ALA A 41 -25.62 -13.46 7.27
C ALA A 41 -24.95 -12.16 6.76
N ALA A 42 -23.63 -12.21 6.52
CA ALA A 42 -22.85 -11.08 6.02
C ALA A 42 -23.22 -10.61 4.58
N VAL A 43 -24.02 -11.39 3.84
CA VAL A 43 -24.40 -11.09 2.45
C VAL A 43 -25.75 -10.36 2.33
N ASN A 44 -26.62 -10.44 3.35
CA ASN A 44 -28.03 -10.04 3.23
C ASN A 44 -28.47 -8.82 4.07
N LEU A 45 -27.57 -8.16 4.79
CA LEU A 45 -27.89 -6.91 5.50
C LEU A 45 -27.78 -5.68 4.58
N ARG A 46 -28.79 -5.49 3.73
CA ARG A 46 -29.06 -4.21 3.06
C ARG A 46 -30.07 -3.40 3.88
N PRO A 47 -29.76 -2.17 4.34
CA PRO A 47 -30.77 -1.24 4.79
C PRO A 47 -31.52 -0.66 3.57
N SER A 48 -32.74 -1.13 3.32
CA SER A 48 -33.57 -0.65 2.22
C SER A 48 -34.22 0.70 2.55
N PHE A 49 -33.47 1.80 2.39
CA PHE A 49 -33.99 3.16 2.53
C PHE A 49 -34.91 3.52 1.35
N SER A 50 -36.22 3.55 1.62
CA SER A 50 -37.20 4.07 0.69
C SER A 50 -37.18 5.60 0.72
N LEU A 51 -36.84 6.22 -0.41
CA LEU A 51 -36.82 7.67 -0.57
C LEU A 51 -38.26 8.20 -0.77
N ALA A 52 -38.95 8.44 0.35
CA ALA A 52 -40.24 9.12 0.34
C ALA A 52 -40.08 10.56 -0.18
N GLN A 53 -40.83 10.92 -1.22
CA GLN A 53 -40.73 12.24 -1.86
C GLN A 53 -41.41 13.33 -1.02
N GLY A 54 -40.61 14.10 -0.27
CA GLY A 54 -41.06 15.31 0.44
C GLY A 54 -40.78 16.59 -0.36
N HIS A 55 -41.75 17.09 -1.12
CA HIS A 55 -41.62 18.39 -1.79
C HIS A 55 -41.72 19.57 -0.80
N ALA A 56 -40.57 20.13 -0.39
CA ALA A 56 -40.50 21.36 0.39
C ALA A 56 -40.15 22.57 -0.52
N ARG A 57 -41.17 23.39 -0.83
CA ARG A 57 -41.08 24.53 -1.75
C ARG A 57 -40.62 25.80 -1.04
N ILE A 58 -39.31 26.06 -1.01
CA ILE A 58 -38.78 27.32 -0.45
C ILE A 58 -38.98 28.47 -1.46
N GLN A 59 -39.66 29.53 -1.02
CA GLN A 59 -39.93 30.72 -1.83
C GLN A 59 -38.76 31.71 -1.78
N SER A 60 -38.49 32.35 -2.92
CA SER A 60 -37.57 33.48 -3.00
C SER A 60 -38.17 34.70 -2.30
N TYR A 61 -37.48 35.24 -1.30
CA TYR A 61 -37.72 36.60 -0.80
C TYR A 61 -36.52 37.50 -1.09
N SER A 62 -36.76 38.51 -1.92
CA SER A 62 -35.83 39.60 -2.19
C SER A 62 -36.05 40.74 -1.19
N SER A 63 -34.98 41.25 -0.60
CA SER A 63 -34.99 42.56 0.05
C SER A 63 -33.68 43.29 -0.28
N SER A 64 -33.80 44.48 -0.84
CA SER A 64 -32.68 45.30 -1.26
C SER A 64 -32.33 46.35 -0.21
N ALA A 65 -31.04 46.64 -0.06
CA ALA A 65 -30.54 47.83 0.62
C ALA A 65 -29.38 48.42 -0.20
N GLN A 66 -29.35 49.73 -0.39
CA GLN A 66 -28.38 50.42 -1.26
C GLN A 66 -27.47 51.37 -0.47
N SER A 67 -26.18 51.32 -0.78
CA SER A 67 -25.25 52.46 -0.73
C SER A 67 -24.06 52.10 -1.65
N LYS A 68 -23.58 52.88 -2.64
CA LYS A 68 -23.09 54.29 -2.64
C LYS A 68 -21.96 54.47 -1.60
N THR A 69 -20.73 54.86 -1.91
CA THR A 69 -20.01 55.27 -3.15
C THR A 69 -18.52 54.88 -2.99
N ASN A 70 -17.59 54.99 -3.95
CA ASN A 70 -17.51 55.78 -5.20
C ASN A 70 -16.67 55.04 -6.28
N ALA A 71 -16.43 55.67 -7.44
CA ALA A 71 -15.50 55.19 -8.47
C ALA A 71 -14.25 56.10 -8.59
N GLY A 72 -13.08 55.51 -8.88
CA GLY A 72 -11.82 56.20 -9.18
C GLY A 72 -11.24 55.68 -10.51
N ASN A 73 -10.91 56.58 -11.43
CA ASN A 73 -10.67 56.26 -12.84
C ASN A 73 -9.19 56.46 -13.21
N ALA A 74 -8.56 55.46 -13.84
CA ALA A 74 -7.21 55.58 -14.41
C ALA A 74 -7.14 54.78 -15.73
N LYS A 75 -6.53 55.37 -16.77
CA LYS A 75 -6.58 54.85 -18.15
C LYS A 75 -5.35 54.03 -18.53
N SER A 76 -5.56 53.21 -19.56
CA SER A 76 -4.57 52.40 -20.28
C SER A 76 -3.40 53.19 -20.87
N SER A 77 -2.23 52.53 -20.93
CA SER A 77 -1.21 52.75 -21.97
C SER A 77 -0.80 51.39 -22.54
N ALA A 78 -0.78 51.25 -23.86
CA ALA A 78 -0.27 50.06 -24.53
C ALA A 78 1.24 50.21 -24.80
N GLY A 79 2.01 49.12 -24.65
CA GLY A 79 3.46 49.13 -24.84
C GLY A 79 3.98 47.79 -25.36
N SER A 80 4.75 47.88 -26.45
CA SER A 80 5.44 46.84 -27.24
C SER A 80 5.50 45.39 -26.72
N ALA A 81 5.36 44.44 -27.66
CA ALA A 81 5.67 43.04 -27.43
C ALA A 81 7.16 42.82 -27.07
N ALA A 82 7.40 41.89 -26.15
CA ALA A 82 8.69 41.25 -25.92
C ALA A 82 8.48 39.73 -26.00
N VAL A 83 9.39 39.01 -26.67
CA VAL A 83 9.31 37.54 -26.77
C VAL A 83 9.74 36.94 -25.43
N GLY A 84 8.76 36.76 -24.54
CA GLY A 84 8.97 36.10 -23.25
C GLY A 84 9.44 34.66 -23.46
N GLN A 85 10.66 34.38 -23.00
CA GLN A 85 11.16 33.01 -22.89
C GLN A 85 10.18 32.18 -22.05
N ALA A 86 9.90 30.94 -22.46
CA ALA A 86 9.11 30.04 -21.63
C ALA A 86 9.79 29.90 -20.26
N PRO A 87 9.05 30.03 -19.14
CA PRO A 87 9.65 29.94 -17.81
C PRO A 87 10.31 28.57 -17.66
N PRO A 88 11.49 28.47 -17.01
CA PRO A 88 12.17 27.21 -16.84
C PRO A 88 11.23 26.23 -16.11
N ARG A 89 10.99 25.05 -16.70
CA ARG A 89 10.24 23.97 -16.06
C ARG A 89 10.92 23.66 -14.74
N SER A 90 10.33 24.10 -13.63
CA SER A 90 10.87 23.87 -12.29
C SER A 90 10.93 22.37 -12.03
N SER A 91 12.13 21.80 -11.95
CA SER A 91 12.40 20.43 -11.50
C SER A 91 12.19 20.32 -9.99
N GLY A 92 10.99 20.68 -9.53
CA GLY A 92 10.63 20.72 -8.14
C GLY A 92 10.60 19.31 -7.56
N LYS A 93 11.40 19.06 -6.52
CA LYS A 93 11.35 17.85 -5.70
C LYS A 93 10.01 17.80 -4.93
N GLN A 94 8.91 17.50 -5.61
CA GLN A 94 7.58 17.38 -5.01
C GLN A 94 7.31 15.95 -4.56
N LEU A 95 7.94 15.59 -3.45
CA LEU A 95 7.40 14.60 -2.53
C LEU A 95 6.30 15.31 -1.73
N VAL A 96 5.04 14.88 -1.91
CA VAL A 96 3.86 15.54 -1.34
C VAL A 96 2.99 14.47 -0.69
N PHE A 97 2.81 14.63 0.62
CA PHE A 97 2.06 13.76 1.51
C PHE A 97 0.53 13.91 1.24
N LEU A 98 -0.39 13.34 2.06
CA LEU A 98 -1.82 13.34 1.68
C LEU A 98 -2.83 13.50 2.82
N HIS A 99 -3.26 14.75 3.03
CA HIS A 99 -4.45 15.11 3.81
C HIS A 99 -5.47 15.88 2.98
N ARG A 100 -6.76 15.58 3.17
CA ARG A 100 -7.82 16.60 3.17
C ARG A 100 -9.12 16.06 3.76
N LEU A 101 -9.50 16.58 4.94
CA LEU A 101 -10.88 16.56 5.42
C LEU A 101 -11.61 17.74 4.77
N ALA A 102 -12.29 17.49 3.65
CA ALA A 102 -12.76 18.57 2.76
C ALA A 102 -14.16 18.36 2.15
N GLU A 103 -15.11 17.77 2.91
CA GLU A 103 -16.53 17.75 2.48
C GLU A 103 -17.57 17.98 3.61
N LYS A 104 -17.12 18.21 4.86
CA LYS A 104 -17.98 18.75 5.94
C LYS A 104 -17.57 20.17 6.28
N GLN A 105 -18.55 21.07 6.34
CA GLN A 105 -18.38 22.53 6.50
C GLN A 105 -17.87 22.99 7.89
N ALA A 106 -17.35 22.08 8.72
CA ALA A 106 -17.00 22.32 10.12
C ALA A 106 -15.51 22.56 10.39
N MET A 107 -14.62 22.44 9.38
CA MET A 107 -13.16 22.60 9.56
C MET A 107 -12.54 23.49 8.47
N THR A 108 -12.89 24.78 8.48
CA THR A 108 -12.26 25.84 7.67
C THR A 108 -10.83 26.21 8.11
N SER A 109 -10.19 25.37 8.94
CA SER A 109 -8.83 25.55 9.48
C SER A 109 -7.83 24.47 9.05
N ILE A 110 -8.28 23.34 8.50
CA ILE A 110 -7.41 22.26 7.96
C ILE A 110 -7.34 22.35 6.42
N THR A 111 -7.57 23.54 5.86
CA THR A 111 -7.55 23.80 4.42
C THR A 111 -6.20 24.35 3.99
N ASN A 112 -5.50 23.60 3.14
CA ASN A 112 -4.30 24.00 2.38
C ASN A 112 -2.99 24.10 3.20
N ASP A 113 -2.57 23.01 3.86
CA ASP A 113 -1.11 22.79 3.95
C ASP A 113 -0.57 22.48 2.55
N SER A 114 0.61 23.02 2.25
CA SER A 114 1.36 22.79 1.01
C SER A 114 1.82 21.33 0.85
N SER A 115 1.82 20.55 1.93
CA SER A 115 2.16 19.12 1.95
C SER A 115 1.09 18.18 1.35
N SER A 116 -0.04 18.70 0.83
CA SER A 116 -1.28 17.90 0.64
C SER A 116 -1.92 17.97 -0.76
N ILE A 117 -2.40 16.83 -1.27
CA ILE A 117 -2.99 16.66 -2.61
C ILE A 117 -4.34 15.89 -2.58
N THR A 118 -5.32 16.18 -3.45
CA THR A 118 -6.54 15.35 -3.59
C THR A 118 -6.38 14.25 -4.64
N PHE A 119 -7.33 13.32 -4.70
CA PHE A 119 -7.45 12.37 -5.81
C PHE A 119 -7.58 13.08 -7.18
N GLN A 120 -8.36 14.17 -7.26
CA GLN A 120 -8.51 14.95 -8.50
C GLN A 120 -7.20 15.64 -8.91
N ASP A 121 -6.51 16.29 -7.97
CA ASP A 121 -5.22 16.94 -8.20
C ASP A 121 -4.12 15.94 -8.59
N LEU A 122 -4.17 14.72 -8.04
CA LEU A 122 -3.26 13.63 -8.32
C LEU A 122 -3.49 13.03 -9.71
N ILE A 123 -4.73 12.66 -10.05
CA ILE A 123 -5.03 11.97 -11.32
C ILE A 123 -5.19 12.91 -12.51
N LYS A 124 -5.57 14.18 -12.29
CA LYS A 124 -5.86 15.20 -13.32
C LYS A 124 -6.70 14.64 -14.50
N PRO A 125 -7.98 14.28 -14.31
CA PRO A 125 -8.67 13.40 -15.25
C PRO A 125 -8.97 14.05 -16.62
N ARG A 126 -8.83 15.36 -16.77
CA ARG A 126 -8.94 16.03 -18.08
C ARG A 126 -7.70 15.86 -18.97
N GLU A 127 -6.53 15.62 -18.38
CA GLU A 127 -5.25 15.44 -19.07
C GLU A 127 -4.95 13.95 -19.38
N LEU A 128 -5.64 13.02 -18.72
CA LEU A 128 -5.43 11.57 -18.88
C LEU A 128 -5.89 11.05 -20.26
N ARG A 129 -4.98 10.35 -20.94
CA ARG A 129 -5.32 9.47 -22.08
C ARG A 129 -5.35 7.98 -21.72
N ARG A 130 -4.69 7.58 -20.64
CA ARG A 130 -4.76 6.22 -20.11
C ARG A 130 -4.41 6.18 -18.63
N ALA A 131 -4.97 5.23 -17.89
CA ALA A 131 -4.40 4.83 -16.61
C ALA A 131 -4.34 3.32 -16.37
N LEU A 132 -3.38 2.89 -15.55
CA LEU A 132 -3.48 1.66 -14.76
C LEU A 132 -3.66 2.06 -13.30
N PHE A 133 -4.59 1.41 -12.61
CA PHE A 133 -4.72 1.47 -11.16
C PHE A 133 -4.59 0.06 -10.57
N SER A 134 -3.97 -0.06 -9.41
CA SER A 134 -4.15 -1.21 -8.51
C SER A 134 -4.68 -0.72 -7.17
N SER A 135 -5.51 -1.51 -6.50
CA SER A 135 -6.02 -1.17 -5.17
C SER A 135 -6.48 -2.40 -4.38
N TYR A 136 -6.65 -2.24 -3.08
CA TYR A 136 -7.26 -3.26 -2.24
C TYR A 136 -8.77 -3.35 -2.48
N GLU A 137 -9.43 -2.21 -2.36
CA GLU A 137 -10.85 -2.01 -2.58
C GLU A 137 -11.06 -0.84 -3.53
N ALA A 138 -12.17 -0.86 -4.27
CA ALA A 138 -12.64 0.25 -5.06
C ALA A 138 -14.16 0.40 -4.91
N ASP A 139 -14.61 1.60 -4.58
CA ASP A 139 -15.98 2.03 -4.82
C ASP A 139 -16.09 2.31 -6.32
N THR A 140 -16.83 1.46 -7.03
CA THR A 140 -16.90 1.53 -8.50
C THR A 140 -17.57 2.80 -8.98
N ASP A 141 -18.55 3.30 -8.24
CA ASP A 141 -19.42 4.38 -8.67
C ASP A 141 -18.73 5.72 -8.41
N TRP A 142 -18.12 5.87 -7.24
CA TRP A 142 -17.18 6.96 -6.95
C TRP A 142 -16.03 6.96 -7.96
N PHE A 143 -15.33 5.84 -8.16
CA PHE A 143 -14.17 5.78 -9.07
C PHE A 143 -14.52 6.14 -10.53
N VAL A 144 -15.69 5.70 -11.03
CA VAL A 144 -16.20 6.10 -12.35
C VAL A 144 -16.55 7.59 -12.40
N GLN A 145 -17.15 8.15 -11.34
CA GLN A 145 -17.43 9.59 -11.26
C GLN A 145 -16.15 10.44 -11.26
N GLN A 146 -15.13 10.05 -10.47
CA GLN A 146 -13.83 10.74 -10.42
C GLN A 146 -13.13 10.75 -11.80
N LEU A 147 -13.33 9.70 -12.60
CA LEU A 147 -12.80 9.56 -13.97
C LEU A 147 -13.75 10.07 -15.07
N ALA A 148 -14.97 10.52 -14.75
CA ALA A 148 -15.95 10.99 -15.75
C ALA A 148 -15.44 12.10 -16.69
N PRO A 149 -14.53 13.02 -16.29
CA PRO A 149 -13.90 13.95 -17.23
C PRO A 149 -13.03 13.28 -18.29
N MET A 150 -12.32 12.20 -17.93
CA MET A 150 -11.45 11.42 -18.83
C MET A 150 -12.28 10.59 -19.81
N VAL A 151 -13.36 9.96 -19.34
CA VAL A 151 -14.15 9.00 -20.13
C VAL A 151 -14.75 9.61 -21.40
N ARG A 152 -14.92 10.94 -21.45
CA ARG A 152 -15.39 11.67 -22.64
C ARG A 152 -14.35 11.79 -23.76
N SER A 153 -13.07 11.54 -23.50
CA SER A 153 -11.99 11.63 -24.49
C SER A 153 -11.92 10.38 -25.36
N ARG A 154 -11.96 10.55 -26.70
CA ARG A 154 -11.93 9.44 -27.66
C ARG A 154 -10.61 8.67 -27.55
N GLY A 155 -10.70 7.37 -27.26
CA GLY A 155 -9.54 6.48 -27.09
C GLY A 155 -8.95 6.46 -25.67
N ALA A 156 -9.57 7.17 -24.70
CA ALA A 156 -9.25 7.01 -23.29
C ALA A 156 -9.46 5.56 -22.85
N SER A 157 -8.58 5.07 -21.97
CA SER A 157 -8.65 3.67 -21.50
C SER A 157 -8.12 3.54 -20.07
N VAL A 158 -8.80 2.74 -19.25
CA VAL A 158 -8.38 2.44 -17.88
C VAL A 158 -8.46 0.95 -17.63
N GLN A 159 -7.45 0.45 -16.91
CA GLN A 159 -7.41 -0.87 -16.32
C GLN A 159 -7.23 -0.73 -14.80
N LEU A 160 -8.17 -1.27 -14.04
CA LEU A 160 -8.16 -1.31 -12.58
C LEU A 160 -7.95 -2.76 -12.13
N PHE A 161 -6.98 -2.98 -11.25
CA PHE A 161 -6.78 -4.25 -10.53
C PHE A 161 -7.25 -4.11 -9.09
N VAL A 162 -8.06 -5.06 -8.61
CA VAL A 162 -8.60 -5.07 -7.23
C VAL A 162 -8.35 -6.41 -6.52
N SER A 163 -8.36 -6.42 -5.18
CA SER A 163 -8.19 -7.67 -4.43
C SER A 163 -9.39 -8.62 -4.50
N SER A 164 -10.57 -8.10 -4.85
CA SER A 164 -11.83 -8.84 -5.00
C SER A 164 -12.85 -7.99 -5.75
N SER A 165 -13.73 -8.62 -6.54
CA SER A 165 -14.81 -7.93 -7.24
C SER A 165 -16.07 -7.85 -6.35
N PRO A 166 -16.75 -6.70 -6.23
CA PRO A 166 -18.03 -6.57 -5.51
C PRO A 166 -19.14 -7.50 -6.04
N THR A 167 -19.06 -7.94 -7.30
CA THR A 167 -20.04 -8.84 -7.92
C THR A 167 -19.71 -10.32 -7.74
N GLY A 168 -18.56 -10.66 -7.16
CA GLY A 168 -18.01 -12.02 -7.11
C GLY A 168 -17.58 -12.59 -8.48
N ARG A 169 -17.78 -11.85 -9.58
CA ARG A 169 -17.39 -12.25 -10.94
C ARG A 169 -15.95 -11.84 -11.26
N GLY A 170 -15.40 -12.40 -12.34
CA GLY A 170 -14.08 -12.06 -12.87
C GLY A 170 -14.02 -10.68 -13.54
N ASN A 171 -13.39 -10.62 -14.71
CA ASN A 171 -13.21 -9.39 -15.49
C ASN A 171 -14.55 -8.68 -15.76
N THR A 172 -14.62 -7.38 -15.44
CA THR A 172 -15.86 -6.59 -15.46
C THR A 172 -15.60 -5.22 -16.10
N ALA A 173 -16.41 -4.82 -17.09
CA ALA A 173 -16.39 -3.45 -17.62
C ALA A 173 -17.29 -2.55 -16.74
N LEU A 174 -16.70 -1.51 -16.12
CA LEU A 174 -17.44 -0.50 -15.33
C LEU A 174 -17.99 0.63 -16.23
N SER A 175 -17.30 0.90 -17.34
CA SER A 175 -17.78 1.72 -18.44
C SER A 175 -17.02 1.30 -19.72
N PRO A 176 -17.40 1.77 -20.93
CA PRO A 176 -16.69 1.40 -22.16
C PRO A 176 -15.16 1.62 -22.08
N ASN A 177 -14.74 2.65 -21.35
CA ASN A 177 -13.35 3.06 -21.21
C ASN A 177 -12.71 2.61 -19.88
N ILE A 178 -13.43 1.96 -18.96
CA ILE A 178 -12.92 1.55 -17.63
C ILE A 178 -13.20 0.07 -17.39
N ASN A 179 -12.14 -0.73 -17.33
CA ASN A 179 -12.19 -2.17 -17.05
C ASN A 179 -11.62 -2.46 -15.66
N MET A 180 -12.26 -3.37 -14.92
CA MET A 180 -11.87 -3.85 -13.61
C MET A 180 -11.57 -5.35 -13.65
N THR A 181 -10.51 -5.74 -12.94
CA THR A 181 -9.99 -7.11 -12.90
C THR A 181 -9.65 -7.49 -11.45
N PRO A 182 -10.38 -8.43 -10.82
CA PRO A 182 -9.97 -8.97 -9.53
C PRO A 182 -8.77 -9.92 -9.70
N LEU A 183 -7.86 -9.98 -8.72
CA LEU A 183 -6.75 -10.94 -8.76
C LEU A 183 -7.12 -12.30 -8.17
N THR A 184 -6.78 -13.37 -8.89
CA THR A 184 -6.96 -14.77 -8.47
C THR A 184 -5.72 -15.25 -7.71
N ILE A 185 -5.64 -14.94 -6.41
CA ILE A 185 -4.47 -15.20 -5.55
C ILE A 185 -4.45 -16.67 -5.03
N GLY A 186 -4.65 -17.62 -5.95
CA GLY A 186 -4.51 -19.06 -5.70
C GLY A 186 -5.36 -19.62 -4.55
N LYS A 187 -4.80 -20.60 -3.82
CA LYS A 187 -5.38 -21.16 -2.57
C LYS A 187 -4.87 -20.45 -1.30
N THR A 188 -4.10 -19.38 -1.43
CA THR A 188 -3.56 -18.63 -0.29
C THR A 188 -4.55 -17.56 0.16
N SER A 189 -4.51 -17.17 1.43
CA SER A 189 -5.32 -16.07 1.97
C SER A 189 -4.78 -14.68 1.55
N GLY A 190 -4.30 -14.57 0.31
CA GLY A 190 -3.56 -13.42 -0.20
C GLY A 190 -4.45 -12.31 -0.72
N ARG A 191 -3.93 -11.08 -0.73
CA ARG A 191 -4.68 -9.86 -1.07
C ARG A 191 -3.82 -8.88 -1.87
N LEU A 192 -4.47 -8.05 -2.69
CA LEU A 192 -3.82 -6.93 -3.35
C LEU A 192 -3.83 -5.71 -2.43
N HIS A 193 -2.74 -5.45 -1.70
CA HIS A 193 -2.64 -4.27 -0.83
C HIS A 193 -1.89 -3.11 -1.49
N GLY A 194 -0.97 -3.40 -2.43
CA GLY A 194 -0.23 -2.39 -3.20
C GLY A 194 -1.14 -1.54 -4.08
N ARG A 195 -1.12 -0.22 -3.85
CA ARG A 195 -1.87 0.76 -4.65
C ARG A 195 -0.91 1.56 -5.52
N LEU A 196 -0.94 1.26 -6.81
CA LEU A 196 -0.17 1.89 -7.87
C LEU A 196 -1.12 2.67 -8.77
N MET A 197 -0.71 3.86 -9.21
CA MET A 197 -1.33 4.58 -10.31
C MET A 197 -0.27 4.85 -11.38
N LEU A 198 -0.53 4.43 -12.61
CA LEU A 198 0.22 4.81 -13.80
C LEU A 198 -0.67 5.70 -14.65
N LEU A 199 -0.39 6.99 -14.66
CA LEU A 199 -1.28 8.05 -15.12
C LEU A 199 -0.64 8.72 -16.34
N PHE A 200 -1.08 8.32 -17.55
CA PHE A 200 -0.53 8.83 -18.80
C PHE A 200 -1.24 10.13 -19.20
N HIS A 201 -0.58 11.26 -18.95
CA HIS A 201 -1.06 12.61 -19.26
C HIS A 201 -0.53 13.05 -20.63
N GLY A 202 -1.43 13.56 -21.49
CA GLY A 202 -1.07 14.00 -22.84
C GLY A 202 -0.34 12.92 -23.65
N SER A 203 0.62 13.32 -24.49
CA SER A 203 1.49 12.40 -25.22
C SER A 203 2.87 12.22 -24.58
N ASP A 204 3.28 13.13 -23.69
CA ASP A 204 4.67 13.33 -23.26
C ASP A 204 4.95 12.98 -21.80
N THR A 205 3.94 12.66 -20.98
CA THR A 205 4.09 12.54 -19.53
C THR A 205 3.46 11.26 -18.96
N LEU A 206 4.22 10.52 -18.14
CA LEU A 206 3.71 9.50 -17.22
C LEU A 206 3.91 9.98 -15.78
N ARG A 207 2.81 10.17 -15.05
CA ARG A 207 2.85 10.24 -13.58
C ARG A 207 2.79 8.82 -13.00
N VAL A 208 3.76 8.46 -12.17
CA VAL A 208 3.72 7.24 -11.35
C VAL A 208 3.39 7.66 -9.92
N ALA A 209 2.37 7.06 -9.32
CA ALA A 209 2.03 7.28 -7.92
C ALA A 209 1.89 5.96 -7.14
N VAL A 210 2.34 5.96 -5.88
CA VAL A 210 2.22 4.83 -4.95
C VAL A 210 1.64 5.35 -3.63
N THR A 211 0.56 4.75 -3.14
CA THR A 211 -0.21 5.30 -1.99
C THR A 211 -0.61 4.23 -0.98
N SER A 212 -0.95 4.65 0.24
CA SER A 212 -1.66 3.82 1.21
C SER A 212 -3.18 3.77 0.98
N ALA A 213 -3.77 4.71 0.24
CA ALA A 213 -5.22 4.87 0.09
C ALA A 213 -5.86 3.86 -0.88
N SER A 214 -6.92 3.16 -0.45
CA SER A 214 -7.84 2.43 -1.34
C SER A 214 -8.63 3.39 -2.25
N LEU A 215 -9.30 2.89 -3.28
CA LEU A 215 -10.10 3.72 -4.20
C LEU A 215 -11.55 3.86 -3.71
N VAL A 216 -11.73 4.35 -2.48
CA VAL A 216 -13.03 4.58 -1.82
C VAL A 216 -13.07 5.98 -1.21
N PRO A 217 -14.25 6.62 -1.06
CA PRO A 217 -14.34 8.00 -0.56
C PRO A 217 -13.64 8.23 0.79
N SER A 218 -13.79 7.29 1.73
CA SER A 218 -13.23 7.31 3.09
C SER A 218 -11.71 7.47 3.12
N ASP A 219 -11.01 6.64 2.34
CA ASP A 219 -9.55 6.63 2.23
C ASP A 219 -8.98 7.94 1.64
N TRP A 220 -9.81 8.81 1.04
CA TRP A 220 -9.40 10.10 0.46
C TRP A 220 -10.01 11.33 1.15
N GLY A 221 -11.00 11.15 2.02
CA GLY A 221 -11.74 12.24 2.67
C GLY A 221 -11.62 12.31 4.19
N VAL A 222 -11.26 11.22 4.88
CA VAL A 222 -11.32 11.18 6.36
C VAL A 222 -10.16 10.46 7.06
N LEU A 223 -9.32 9.74 6.33
CA LEU A 223 -8.21 8.94 6.87
C LEU A 223 -6.85 9.53 6.52
N GLU A 224 -5.90 9.45 7.44
CA GLU A 224 -4.52 9.91 7.21
C GLU A 224 -3.75 8.92 6.33
N ASN A 225 -3.21 9.42 5.22
CA ASN A 225 -2.58 8.62 4.18
C ASN A 225 -1.25 9.20 3.74
N VAL A 226 -0.42 8.33 3.14
CA VAL A 226 0.84 8.71 2.51
C VAL A 226 0.83 8.34 1.04
N THR A 227 1.35 9.23 0.21
CA THR A 227 1.46 9.06 -1.23
C THR A 227 2.81 9.56 -1.70
N TYR A 228 3.44 8.80 -2.57
CA TYR A 228 4.50 9.25 -3.46
C TYR A 228 3.89 9.49 -4.83
N TYR A 229 4.30 10.55 -5.53
CA TYR A 229 4.17 10.61 -6.98
C TYR A 229 5.38 11.29 -7.61
N GLN A 230 5.66 10.96 -8.87
CA GLN A 230 6.63 11.66 -9.70
C GLN A 230 6.21 11.61 -11.17
N ASP A 231 6.48 12.69 -11.89
CA ASP A 231 6.16 12.87 -13.31
C ASP A 231 7.42 12.61 -14.15
N PHE A 232 7.30 11.74 -15.15
CA PHE A 232 8.39 11.25 -15.99
C PHE A 232 8.10 11.48 -17.48
N PRO A 233 9.08 11.95 -18.29
CA PRO A 233 8.87 12.18 -19.71
C PRO A 233 8.78 10.86 -20.51
N ILE A 234 7.92 10.86 -21.52
CA ILE A 234 7.75 9.78 -22.49
C ILE A 234 8.54 10.16 -23.75
N GLU A 235 9.55 9.35 -24.09
CA GLU A 235 10.48 9.61 -25.19
C GLU A 235 10.27 8.62 -26.35
N ALA A 236 10.30 9.13 -27.59
CA ALA A 236 10.15 8.30 -28.80
C ALA A 236 11.40 7.46 -29.13
N LYS A 237 12.52 7.70 -28.46
CA LYS A 237 13.76 6.92 -28.53
C LYS A 237 13.97 6.22 -27.20
N ARG A 238 14.74 5.11 -27.19
CA ARG A 238 15.18 4.50 -25.94
C ARG A 238 16.10 5.51 -25.23
N PRO A 239 15.79 5.97 -24.02
CA PRO A 239 16.58 6.99 -23.34
C PRO A 239 17.93 6.41 -22.91
N THR A 240 18.89 7.30 -22.60
CA THR A 240 19.97 6.98 -21.67
C THR A 240 19.35 6.51 -20.36
N VAL A 241 19.99 5.59 -19.63
CA VAL A 241 19.41 5.08 -18.38
C VAL A 241 20.47 4.97 -17.29
N THR A 242 20.28 5.74 -16.23
CA THR A 242 20.92 5.60 -14.92
C THR A 242 20.62 4.24 -14.29
N GLU A 243 21.50 3.75 -13.41
CA GLU A 243 21.27 2.47 -12.70
C GLU A 243 19.97 2.50 -11.87
N ARG A 244 19.72 3.60 -11.13
CA ARG A 244 18.48 3.76 -10.35
C ARG A 244 17.24 3.83 -11.25
N GLY A 245 17.29 4.58 -12.36
CA GLY A 245 16.19 4.63 -13.33
C GLY A 245 15.87 3.26 -13.94
N LEU A 246 16.89 2.48 -14.30
CA LEU A 246 16.75 1.12 -14.82
C LEU A 246 16.19 0.16 -13.77
N ALA A 247 16.67 0.25 -12.52
CA ALA A 247 16.17 -0.56 -11.41
C ALA A 247 14.69 -0.25 -11.11
N PHE A 248 14.33 1.03 -11.05
CA PHE A 248 12.94 1.47 -10.84
C PHE A 248 12.03 0.98 -11.98
N GLN A 249 12.41 1.19 -13.24
CA GLN A 249 11.66 0.71 -14.41
C GLN A 249 11.48 -0.81 -14.36
N SER A 250 12.55 -1.56 -14.06
CA SER A 250 12.52 -3.03 -14.01
C SER A 250 11.61 -3.55 -12.91
N THR A 251 11.70 -3.00 -11.69
CA THR A 251 10.81 -3.37 -10.58
C THR A 251 9.35 -3.02 -10.86
N LEU A 252 9.09 -1.84 -11.43
CA LEU A 252 7.74 -1.40 -11.79
C LEU A 252 7.11 -2.30 -12.87
N MET A 253 7.87 -2.61 -13.92
CA MET A 253 7.42 -3.49 -15.00
C MET A 253 7.23 -4.94 -14.53
N ASN A 254 8.10 -5.44 -13.65
CA ASN A 254 7.91 -6.75 -13.01
C ASN A 254 6.61 -6.75 -12.19
N TYR A 255 6.38 -5.75 -11.31
CA TYR A 255 5.16 -5.67 -10.51
C TYR A 255 3.88 -5.64 -11.36
N VAL A 256 3.84 -4.81 -12.42
CA VAL A 256 2.69 -4.78 -13.35
C VAL A 256 2.53 -6.12 -14.10
N THR A 257 3.63 -6.80 -14.45
CA THR A 257 3.58 -8.14 -15.06
C THR A 257 2.99 -9.17 -14.10
N GLN A 258 3.35 -9.11 -12.80
CA GLN A 258 2.77 -9.96 -11.77
C GLN A 258 1.26 -9.70 -11.60
N LEU A 259 0.80 -8.44 -11.62
CA LEU A 259 -0.64 -8.11 -11.60
C LEU A 259 -1.38 -8.75 -12.78
N VAL A 260 -0.88 -8.55 -14.01
CA VAL A 260 -1.49 -9.09 -15.24
C VAL A 260 -1.58 -10.61 -15.21
N ALA A 261 -0.52 -11.29 -14.78
CA ALA A 261 -0.46 -12.75 -14.81
C ALA A 261 -1.31 -13.45 -13.71
N HIS A 262 -1.82 -12.69 -12.73
CA HIS A 262 -2.76 -13.16 -11.71
C HIS A 262 -4.21 -12.74 -11.96
N GLN A 263 -4.55 -12.21 -13.14
CA GLN A 263 -5.94 -12.02 -13.56
C GLN A 263 -6.69 -13.37 -13.71
N PRO A 264 -8.03 -13.38 -13.73
CA PRO A 264 -8.81 -14.60 -13.97
C PRO A 264 -8.53 -15.14 -15.38
N LYS A 265 -8.60 -16.47 -15.53
CA LYS A 265 -8.27 -17.19 -16.78
C LYS A 265 -9.51 -17.71 -17.52
N ASP A 266 -10.68 -17.22 -17.16
CA ASP A 266 -11.96 -17.75 -17.65
C ASP A 266 -12.12 -17.49 -19.16
N ASP A 267 -12.73 -18.43 -19.88
CA ASP A 267 -12.87 -18.34 -21.35
C ASP A 267 -13.87 -17.26 -21.81
N ASP A 268 -14.69 -16.72 -20.89
CA ASP A 268 -15.66 -15.64 -21.09
C ASP A 268 -15.06 -14.21 -21.01
N VAL A 269 -13.73 -14.07 -21.02
CA VAL A 269 -13.06 -12.77 -20.88
C VAL A 269 -13.13 -11.93 -22.16
N ASP A 270 -13.62 -10.70 -22.04
CA ASP A 270 -13.48 -9.66 -23.07
C ASP A 270 -11.99 -9.42 -23.40
N ASP A 271 -11.58 -9.83 -24.62
CA ASP A 271 -10.23 -9.73 -25.19
C ASP A 271 -9.55 -8.36 -25.02
N ARG A 272 -10.35 -7.29 -24.84
CA ARG A 272 -9.84 -5.94 -24.61
C ARG A 272 -9.11 -5.81 -23.26
N HIS A 273 -9.30 -6.72 -22.30
CA HIS A 273 -8.61 -6.71 -21.00
C HIS A 273 -7.08 -6.93 -21.11
N PRO A 274 -6.56 -8.09 -21.58
CA PRO A 274 -5.11 -8.29 -21.74
C PRO A 274 -4.47 -7.22 -22.63
N ALA A 275 -5.16 -6.80 -23.69
CA ALA A 275 -4.67 -5.78 -24.62
C ALA A 275 -4.40 -4.42 -23.94
N ARG A 276 -5.23 -3.99 -22.99
CA ARG A 276 -5.01 -2.73 -22.24
C ARG A 276 -3.72 -2.78 -21.43
N ALA A 277 -3.53 -3.83 -20.64
CA ALA A 277 -2.37 -3.94 -19.75
C ALA A 277 -1.06 -4.23 -20.52
N ALA A 278 -1.09 -5.06 -21.57
CA ALA A 278 0.04 -5.27 -22.46
C ALA A 278 0.49 -3.96 -23.16
N ARG A 279 -0.45 -3.10 -23.55
CA ARG A 279 -0.15 -1.78 -24.13
C ARG A 279 0.48 -0.82 -23.11
N ILE A 280 0.15 -0.94 -21.83
CA ILE A 280 0.79 -0.19 -20.73
C ILE A 280 2.23 -0.70 -20.51
N LEU A 281 2.45 -2.02 -20.46
CA LEU A 281 3.79 -2.62 -20.40
C LEU A 281 4.66 -2.27 -21.63
N LYS A 282 4.06 -2.04 -22.80
CA LYS A 282 4.77 -1.53 -23.99
C LYS A 282 5.19 -0.07 -23.83
N GLU A 283 4.30 0.80 -23.35
CA GLU A 283 4.59 2.24 -23.18
C GLU A 283 5.51 2.52 -21.97
N LEU A 284 5.54 1.68 -20.93
CA LEU A 284 6.54 1.79 -19.85
C LEU A 284 8.00 1.66 -20.34
N LYS A 285 8.23 0.99 -21.48
CA LYS A 285 9.57 0.88 -22.11
C LYS A 285 10.02 2.16 -22.82
N THR A 286 9.13 3.14 -23.01
CA THR A 286 9.40 4.42 -23.67
C THR A 286 9.33 5.60 -22.69
N VAL A 287 9.43 5.34 -21.38
CA VAL A 287 9.49 6.36 -20.32
C VAL A 287 10.93 6.49 -19.86
N ASN A 288 11.39 7.73 -19.70
CA ASN A 288 12.68 8.03 -19.10
C ASN A 288 12.52 8.21 -17.58
N PHE A 289 13.24 7.38 -16.81
CA PHE A 289 13.20 7.35 -15.35
C PHE A 289 14.45 7.96 -14.70
N ASP A 290 15.32 8.65 -15.44
CA ASP A 290 16.60 9.18 -14.92
C ASP A 290 16.46 10.24 -13.83
N THR A 291 15.31 10.90 -13.74
CA THR A 291 15.01 11.86 -12.67
C THR A 291 14.58 11.21 -11.35
N VAL A 292 14.51 9.87 -11.26
CA VAL A 292 13.92 9.20 -10.09
C VAL A 292 14.78 9.33 -8.83
N GLU A 293 14.19 9.86 -7.76
CA GLU A 293 14.88 9.95 -6.45
C GLU A 293 14.73 8.67 -5.59
N ALA A 294 13.77 7.81 -5.91
CA ALA A 294 13.36 6.67 -5.10
C ALA A 294 13.71 5.30 -5.73
N ARG A 295 13.73 4.24 -4.92
CA ARG A 295 13.70 2.83 -5.37
C ARG A 295 12.35 2.20 -5.02
N LEU A 296 11.88 1.23 -5.80
CA LEU A 296 10.66 0.48 -5.50
C LEU A 296 10.97 -0.77 -4.66
N ILE A 297 10.12 -1.03 -3.67
CA ILE A 297 10.06 -2.27 -2.90
C ILE A 297 8.72 -2.92 -3.21
N SER A 298 8.76 -4.16 -3.70
CA SER A 298 7.55 -4.91 -4.08
C SER A 298 7.54 -6.29 -3.41
N SER A 299 6.34 -6.78 -3.12
CA SER A 299 6.12 -8.17 -2.70
C SER A 299 4.93 -8.75 -3.45
N TYR A 300 4.94 -10.05 -3.72
CA TYR A 300 3.86 -10.77 -4.41
C TYR A 300 3.85 -12.25 -4.00
N PRO A 301 2.78 -13.02 -4.29
CA PRO A 301 2.63 -14.40 -3.82
C PRO A 301 3.65 -15.35 -4.47
N GLU A 302 4.39 -16.10 -3.66
CA GLU A 302 5.46 -17.02 -4.08
C GLU A 302 5.05 -18.16 -5.04
N HIS A 303 3.74 -18.39 -5.23
CA HIS A 303 3.21 -19.42 -6.14
C HIS A 303 3.08 -18.96 -7.60
N SER A 304 3.57 -17.75 -7.92
CA SER A 304 3.83 -17.35 -9.29
C SER A 304 4.95 -18.20 -9.90
N ASN A 305 4.64 -19.11 -10.83
CA ASN A 305 5.63 -19.77 -11.71
C ASN A 305 6.16 -18.79 -12.79
N LEU A 306 6.42 -17.55 -12.39
CA LEU A 306 6.73 -16.42 -13.25
C LEU A 306 8.14 -15.93 -12.89
N GLU A 307 8.96 -15.69 -13.89
CA GLU A 307 10.30 -15.14 -13.68
C GLU A 307 10.21 -13.74 -13.06
N THR A 308 10.93 -13.50 -11.97
CA THR A 308 10.97 -12.18 -11.32
C THR A 308 11.87 -11.19 -12.06
N ASN A 309 12.46 -11.60 -13.19
CA ASN A 309 13.44 -10.82 -13.97
C ASN A 309 14.62 -10.31 -13.11
N GLY A 310 15.05 -11.11 -12.13
CA GLY A 310 16.10 -10.75 -11.17
C GLY A 310 15.65 -9.83 -10.03
N CYS A 311 14.40 -9.35 -10.02
CA CYS A 311 13.86 -8.56 -8.92
C CYS A 311 13.74 -9.43 -7.66
N ARG A 312 14.27 -8.91 -6.54
CA ARG A 312 13.96 -9.42 -5.20
C ARG A 312 12.58 -8.92 -4.75
N GLN A 313 12.12 -9.43 -3.61
CA GLN A 313 10.82 -9.09 -3.02
C GLN A 313 10.87 -9.16 -1.49
N GLY A 314 9.94 -8.49 -0.81
CA GLY A 314 9.85 -8.46 0.65
C GLY A 314 11.10 -7.88 1.31
N LEU A 315 11.52 -8.46 2.43
CA LEU A 315 12.76 -8.06 3.15
C LEU A 315 13.98 -8.02 2.22
N MET A 316 14.09 -8.96 1.28
CA MET A 316 15.21 -9.02 0.34
C MET A 316 15.21 -7.89 -0.71
N ALA A 317 14.06 -7.25 -0.96
CA ALA A 317 13.99 -6.03 -1.77
C ALA A 317 14.37 -4.78 -0.96
N LEU A 318 14.01 -4.72 0.32
CA LEU A 318 14.48 -3.67 1.24
C LEU A 318 16.01 -3.72 1.39
N GLU A 319 16.57 -4.92 1.61
CA GLU A 319 18.02 -5.15 1.67
C GLU A 319 18.74 -4.63 0.42
N GLN A 320 18.26 -5.02 -0.77
CA GLN A 320 18.85 -4.61 -2.05
C GLN A 320 18.69 -3.10 -2.31
N ALA A 321 17.53 -2.52 -1.97
CA ALA A 321 17.29 -1.10 -2.15
C ALA A 321 18.21 -0.26 -1.25
N LEU A 322 18.43 -0.66 0.00
CA LEU A 322 19.36 0.02 0.91
C LEU A 322 20.83 -0.16 0.50
N GLN A 323 21.26 -1.37 0.15
CA GLN A 323 22.64 -1.63 -0.31
C GLN A 323 23.01 -0.87 -1.59
N ALA A 324 22.03 -0.53 -2.43
CA ALA A 324 22.22 0.22 -3.66
C ALA A 324 22.00 1.74 -3.51
N GLU A 325 21.76 2.24 -2.30
CA GLU A 325 21.77 3.66 -1.95
C GLU A 325 22.87 3.98 -0.91
N TYR A 326 23.27 3.02 -0.09
CA TYR A 326 24.26 3.16 0.97
C TYR A 326 25.33 2.05 0.90
N SER A 327 26.55 2.44 0.52
CA SER A 327 27.75 1.60 0.67
C SER A 327 28.10 1.37 2.14
N THR A 328 27.95 2.42 2.95
CA THR A 328 28.00 2.41 4.42
C THR A 328 26.89 3.32 4.96
N LEU A 329 25.94 2.77 5.73
CA LEU A 329 24.95 3.56 6.47
C LEU A 329 25.67 4.42 7.54
N PRO A 330 25.39 5.74 7.65
CA PRO A 330 26.05 6.59 8.63
C PRO A 330 25.82 6.13 10.07
N ALA A 331 26.83 6.25 10.94
CA ALA A 331 26.77 5.80 12.33
C ALA A 331 25.62 6.45 13.12
N GLN A 332 25.28 7.71 12.79
CA GLN A 332 24.15 8.44 13.34
C GLN A 332 22.81 7.74 13.02
N VAL A 333 22.64 7.27 11.78
CA VAL A 333 21.46 6.52 11.33
C VAL A 333 21.43 5.13 11.97
N LEU A 334 22.60 4.48 12.13
CA LEU A 334 22.70 3.18 12.80
C LEU A 334 22.36 3.27 14.31
N ASN A 335 22.71 4.39 14.94
CA ASN A 335 22.37 4.66 16.35
C ASN A 335 20.90 5.07 16.55
N SER A 336 20.23 5.58 15.52
CA SER A 336 18.84 6.04 15.60
C SER A 336 17.80 4.91 15.54
N PRO A 337 16.58 5.13 16.06
CA PRO A 337 15.54 4.12 16.12
C PRO A 337 15.00 3.74 14.73
N ILE A 338 14.61 2.47 14.60
CA ILE A 338 13.86 1.96 13.45
C ILE A 338 12.38 2.14 13.79
N ILE A 339 11.77 3.19 13.23
CA ILE A 339 10.39 3.57 13.50
C ILE A 339 9.52 3.01 12.39
N TYR A 340 8.45 2.28 12.72
CA TYR A 340 7.51 1.76 11.74
C TYR A 340 6.06 2.00 12.19
N GLN A 341 5.45 3.03 11.61
CA GLN A 341 4.01 3.25 11.68
C GLN A 341 3.28 2.34 10.70
N SER A 342 2.20 1.71 11.13
CA SER A 342 1.34 0.93 10.24
C SER A 342 -0.09 0.86 10.75
N SER A 343 -1.09 1.03 9.88
CA SER A 343 -2.49 0.72 10.24
C SER A 343 -2.79 -0.78 10.41
N SER A 344 -1.82 -1.67 10.17
CA SER A 344 -2.05 -3.12 10.16
C SER A 344 -0.85 -3.88 10.72
N ILE A 345 -1.09 -4.73 11.71
CA ILE A 345 -0.09 -5.59 12.36
C ILE A 345 -0.52 -7.04 12.18
N GLY A 346 0.24 -7.75 11.35
CA GLY A 346 0.12 -9.19 11.12
C GLY A 346 0.89 -10.01 12.16
N GLN A 347 1.29 -11.22 11.76
CA GLN A 347 2.13 -12.05 12.62
C GLN A 347 3.56 -11.50 12.69
N VAL A 348 3.98 -11.22 13.91
CA VAL A 348 5.32 -10.77 14.33
C VAL A 348 5.83 -11.76 15.39
N SER A 349 7.12 -12.05 15.40
CA SER A 349 7.80 -12.87 16.41
C SER A 349 9.28 -12.51 16.45
N ASP A 350 9.95 -12.72 17.57
CA ASP A 350 11.33 -12.26 17.79
C ASP A 350 12.31 -12.68 16.66
N PRO A 351 12.29 -13.93 16.13
CA PRO A 351 13.15 -14.31 15.00
C PRO A 351 12.85 -13.55 13.70
N TRP A 352 11.59 -13.15 13.46
CA TRP A 352 11.23 -12.30 12.32
C TRP A 352 11.59 -10.84 12.59
N VAL A 353 11.46 -10.37 13.83
CA VAL A 353 11.87 -9.02 14.25
C VAL A 353 13.36 -8.81 14.02
N THR A 354 14.22 -9.78 14.38
CA THR A 354 15.65 -9.73 14.09
C THR A 354 15.93 -9.69 12.58
N GLN A 355 15.18 -10.44 11.74
CA GLN A 355 15.31 -10.41 10.28
C GLN A 355 14.86 -9.06 9.69
N PHE A 356 13.74 -8.51 10.14
CA PHE A 356 13.24 -7.20 9.73
C PHE A 356 14.23 -6.09 10.11
N ALA A 357 14.75 -6.12 11.34
CA ALA A 357 15.80 -5.22 11.77
C ALA A 357 17.08 -5.38 10.92
N THR A 358 17.48 -6.62 10.59
CA THR A 358 18.66 -6.90 9.74
C THR A 358 18.49 -6.28 8.35
N ALA A 359 17.32 -6.42 7.73
CA ALA A 359 17.00 -5.75 6.48
C ALA A 359 17.06 -4.22 6.60
N CYS A 360 16.57 -3.65 7.71
CA CYS A 360 16.67 -2.23 8.05
C CYS A 360 18.11 -1.75 8.40
N ASN A 361 19.08 -2.66 8.48
CA ASN A 361 20.51 -2.37 8.65
C ASN A 361 21.34 -2.79 7.43
N ALA A 362 20.70 -3.15 6.31
CA ALA A 362 21.43 -3.44 5.08
C ALA A 362 22.19 -2.19 4.60
N GLY A 363 23.47 -2.36 4.26
CA GLY A 363 24.41 -1.24 4.07
C GLY A 363 25.15 -0.82 5.33
N ALA A 364 24.88 -1.38 6.51
CA ALA A 364 25.81 -1.28 7.64
C ALA A 364 27.15 -1.98 7.31
N PRO A 365 28.29 -1.54 7.87
CA PRO A 365 29.54 -2.26 7.71
C PRO A 365 29.44 -3.66 8.33
N ALA A 366 29.94 -4.68 7.65
CA ALA A 366 29.90 -6.06 8.12
C ALA A 366 30.60 -6.19 9.49
N ARG A 367 29.94 -6.78 10.49
CA ARG A 367 30.55 -6.98 11.81
C ARG A 367 31.67 -8.02 11.70
N ILE A 368 32.92 -7.61 11.92
CA ILE A 368 34.07 -8.52 12.02
C ILE A 368 34.05 -9.20 13.41
N SER A 369 33.06 -10.06 13.62
CA SER A 369 32.93 -10.91 14.81
C SER A 369 33.40 -12.32 14.48
N GLY A 370 34.51 -12.76 15.08
CA GLY A 370 35.09 -14.09 14.80
C GLY A 370 34.24 -15.29 15.21
N GLU A 371 33.18 -15.08 16.01
CA GLU A 371 32.40 -16.14 16.65
C GLU A 371 30.88 -16.01 16.46
N SER A 372 30.40 -16.08 15.21
CA SER A 372 29.04 -16.62 14.97
C SER A 372 28.85 -17.11 13.52
N ARG A 373 28.11 -18.21 13.34
CA ARG A 373 27.65 -18.69 12.02
C ARG A 373 26.35 -17.98 11.61
N GLY A 374 26.38 -16.65 11.62
CA GLY A 374 25.24 -15.77 11.34
C GLY A 374 25.38 -14.99 10.02
N SER A 375 24.41 -14.10 9.75
CA SER A 375 24.55 -13.06 8.73
C SER A 375 25.68 -12.08 9.12
N PRO A 376 26.52 -11.58 8.20
CA PRO A 376 27.51 -10.55 8.50
C PRO A 376 26.90 -9.21 8.97
N PHE A 377 25.59 -9.06 8.85
CA PHE A 377 24.80 -7.93 9.34
C PHE A 377 24.00 -8.28 10.62
N ALA A 378 24.38 -9.33 11.35
CA ALA A 378 23.71 -9.73 12.59
C ALA A 378 23.71 -8.60 13.63
N ILE A 379 22.54 -8.37 14.21
CA ILE A 379 22.25 -7.25 15.11
C ILE A 379 22.34 -7.70 16.57
N ASP A 380 22.81 -6.81 17.44
CA ASP A 380 22.81 -7.05 18.89
C ASP A 380 21.38 -7.11 19.44
N PRO A 381 21.01 -8.03 20.35
CA PRO A 381 19.73 -7.97 21.05
C PRO A 381 19.43 -6.60 21.68
N ALA A 382 20.43 -5.83 22.11
CA ALA A 382 20.27 -4.46 22.59
C ALA A 382 19.89 -3.45 21.48
N ASP A 383 20.34 -3.65 20.24
CA ASP A 383 19.93 -2.85 19.08
C ASP A 383 18.47 -3.15 18.67
N ALA A 384 17.95 -4.34 18.97
CA ALA A 384 16.53 -4.66 18.72
C ALA A 384 15.58 -3.84 19.62
N LEU A 385 16.05 -3.33 20.76
CA LEU A 385 15.31 -2.40 21.62
C LEU A 385 15.07 -1.03 20.97
N LYS A 386 15.74 -0.73 19.84
CA LYS A 386 15.57 0.51 19.06
C LYS A 386 14.36 0.47 18.09
N LEU A 387 13.55 -0.59 18.11
CA LEU A 387 12.35 -0.72 17.28
C LEU A 387 11.13 -0.04 17.90
N GLN A 388 10.50 0.86 17.15
CA GLN A 388 9.30 1.61 17.56
C GLN A 388 8.15 1.33 16.57
N PHE A 389 7.22 0.45 16.95
CA PHE A 389 6.02 0.14 16.18
C PHE A 389 4.89 1.09 16.59
N ILE A 390 4.56 2.03 15.70
CA ILE A 390 3.54 3.06 15.96
C ILE A 390 2.16 2.54 15.52
N PHE A 391 1.26 2.37 16.48
CA PHE A 391 -0.10 1.87 16.28
C PHE A 391 -1.07 2.50 17.30
N PRO A 392 -2.30 2.91 16.91
CA PRO A 392 -3.25 3.55 17.84
C PRO A 392 -3.61 2.68 19.05
N THR A 393 -3.58 3.27 20.26
CA THR A 393 -4.25 2.66 21.42
C THR A 393 -5.77 2.63 21.23
N THR A 394 -6.47 1.84 22.04
CA THR A 394 -7.95 1.88 22.07
C THR A 394 -8.46 3.29 22.41
N ALA A 395 -7.83 3.99 23.36
CA ALA A 395 -8.23 5.35 23.75
C ALA A 395 -8.07 6.36 22.60
N THR A 396 -6.97 6.27 21.84
CA THR A 396 -6.74 7.06 20.63
C THR A 396 -7.84 6.86 19.59
N VAL A 397 -8.34 5.63 19.43
CA VAL A 397 -9.46 5.33 18.54
C VAL A 397 -10.78 5.89 19.08
N SER A 398 -11.10 5.69 20.36
CA SER A 398 -12.30 6.28 20.97
C SER A 398 -12.33 7.80 20.85
N GLN A 399 -11.19 8.48 21.07
CA GLN A 399 -11.08 9.93 20.94
C GLN A 399 -11.25 10.42 19.48
N ALA A 400 -10.75 9.66 18.50
CA ALA A 400 -10.98 9.92 17.09
C ALA A 400 -12.46 9.77 16.71
N LEU A 401 -13.14 8.72 17.20
CA LEU A 401 -14.56 8.50 16.91
C LEU A 401 -15.48 9.52 17.58
N GLN A 402 -15.14 10.01 18.78
CA GLN A 402 -15.86 11.12 19.43
C GLN A 402 -15.78 12.42 18.62
N GLY A 403 -14.61 12.75 18.07
CA GLY A 403 -14.45 13.91 17.20
C GLY A 403 -15.00 13.72 15.78
N PHE A 404 -14.99 12.47 15.29
CA PHE A 404 -15.36 12.13 13.92
C PHE A 404 -15.87 10.68 13.82
N PRO A 405 -17.19 10.43 13.99
CA PRO A 405 -17.76 9.07 14.00
C PRO A 405 -17.55 8.27 12.70
N GLU A 406 -17.39 8.97 11.58
CA GLU A 406 -16.99 8.39 10.28
C GLU A 406 -15.48 8.04 10.21
N GLY A 407 -14.74 8.07 11.32
CA GLY A 407 -13.28 7.88 11.38
C GLY A 407 -12.78 6.48 10.97
N HIS A 408 -13.69 5.59 10.57
CA HIS A 408 -13.41 4.33 9.90
C HIS A 408 -12.28 3.50 10.55
N PRO A 409 -12.49 3.03 11.80
CA PRO A 409 -11.55 2.14 12.48
C PRO A 409 -11.44 0.78 11.76
N HIS A 410 -12.30 0.54 10.76
CA HIS A 410 -12.23 -0.58 9.84
C HIS A 410 -10.92 -0.65 9.00
N ARG A 411 -10.03 0.35 9.08
CA ARG A 411 -8.66 0.30 8.53
C ARG A 411 -7.56 -0.12 9.52
N LEU A 412 -7.89 -0.30 10.81
CA LEU A 412 -6.94 -0.62 11.89
C LEU A 412 -6.89 -2.12 12.22
N HIS A 413 -6.12 -2.88 11.46
CA HIS A 413 -6.09 -4.35 11.58
C HIS A 413 -4.98 -4.86 12.52
N PHE A 414 -5.28 -4.97 13.82
CA PHE A 414 -4.48 -5.80 14.74
C PHE A 414 -5.39 -6.83 15.40
N PHE A 415 -5.12 -8.12 15.19
CA PHE A 415 -5.93 -9.21 15.72
C PHE A 415 -5.37 -9.71 17.07
N PRO A 416 -6.20 -10.03 18.08
CA PRO A 416 -5.73 -10.52 19.38
C PRO A 416 -4.73 -11.69 19.31
N ARG A 417 -4.92 -12.61 18.35
CA ARG A 417 -4.00 -13.75 18.10
C ARG A 417 -2.56 -13.36 17.70
N TYR A 418 -2.33 -12.12 17.27
CA TYR A 418 -1.01 -11.59 16.93
C TYR A 418 -0.39 -10.81 18.10
N PHE A 419 -1.19 -10.30 19.03
CA PHE A 419 -0.73 -9.72 20.30
C PHE A 419 -0.46 -10.83 21.35
N SER A 420 0.22 -11.89 20.93
CA SER A 420 0.56 -13.06 21.76
C SER A 420 1.55 -12.72 22.87
N SER A 421 1.87 -13.68 23.75
CA SER A 421 2.95 -13.51 24.74
C SER A 421 4.29 -13.15 24.10
N THR A 422 4.60 -13.73 22.93
CA THR A 422 5.81 -13.49 22.11
C THR A 422 5.71 -12.25 21.21
N PHE A 423 4.87 -11.27 21.54
CA PHE A 423 4.83 -9.98 20.86
C PHE A 423 5.69 -8.96 21.64
N PRO A 424 6.59 -8.20 20.99
CA PRO A 424 7.48 -7.24 21.66
C PRO A 424 6.71 -6.00 22.14
N ARG A 425 6.05 -6.10 23.29
CA ARG A 425 5.21 -5.05 23.89
C ARG A 425 5.96 -3.74 24.16
N GLY A 426 7.24 -3.81 24.56
CA GLY A 426 8.09 -2.64 24.79
C GLY A 426 8.38 -1.83 23.52
N SER A 427 8.11 -2.38 22.34
CA SER A 427 8.20 -1.66 21.05
C SER A 427 6.89 -1.01 20.63
N LEU A 428 5.84 -0.96 21.45
CA LEU A 428 4.58 -0.27 21.10
C LEU A 428 4.61 1.21 21.46
N PHE A 429 4.34 2.03 20.44
CA PHE A 429 4.26 3.49 20.51
C PHE A 429 2.89 3.92 19.99
N ASP A 430 2.28 4.88 20.68
CA ASP A 430 0.96 5.39 20.31
C ASP A 430 1.07 6.30 19.10
N TYR A 431 0.04 6.21 18.27
CA TYR A 431 -0.08 7.00 17.09
C TYR A 431 -0.72 8.34 17.44
N GLN A 432 0.00 9.43 17.18
CA GLN A 432 -0.49 10.79 17.39
C GLN A 432 -0.34 11.55 16.07
N SER A 433 -1.45 11.87 15.41
CA SER A 433 -1.44 12.67 14.18
C SER A 433 -1.08 14.13 14.48
N LYS A 434 -0.34 14.77 13.57
CA LYS A 434 -0.11 16.22 13.57
C LYS A 434 -1.37 17.03 13.21
N HIS A 435 -2.43 16.36 12.79
CA HIS A 435 -3.62 16.94 12.18
C HIS A 435 -4.88 16.76 13.05
N GLY A 436 -4.71 16.50 14.35
CA GLY A 436 -5.78 16.29 15.32
C GLY A 436 -6.18 14.82 15.45
N ASN A 437 -7.45 14.56 15.77
CA ASN A 437 -7.93 13.23 16.13
C ASN A 437 -8.30 12.39 14.88
N VAL A 438 -7.36 12.26 13.94
CA VAL A 438 -7.52 11.48 12.69
C VAL A 438 -6.91 10.09 12.86
N LEU A 439 -7.43 9.07 12.17
CA LEU A 439 -6.87 7.71 12.21
C LEU A 439 -6.02 7.37 10.97
N PRO A 440 -4.96 6.55 11.13
CA PRO A 440 -4.06 6.22 10.05
C PRO A 440 -4.62 5.10 9.16
N ASN A 441 -4.55 5.31 7.86
CA ASN A 441 -4.48 4.24 6.86
C ASN A 441 -3.07 4.16 6.23
N SER A 442 -2.18 5.09 6.55
CA SER A 442 -0.76 5.09 6.22
C SER A 442 0.01 3.84 6.69
N LYS A 443 1.15 3.59 6.04
CA LYS A 443 2.26 2.75 6.53
C LYS A 443 3.57 3.47 6.19
N VAL A 444 4.40 3.71 7.20
CA VAL A 444 5.62 4.52 7.09
C VAL A 444 6.71 3.88 7.95
N LEU A 445 7.74 3.33 7.30
CA LEU A 445 8.99 2.92 7.95
C LEU A 445 10.00 4.05 7.80
N LEU A 446 10.63 4.48 8.89
CA LEU A 446 11.62 5.56 8.95
C LEU A 446 12.86 5.07 9.70
N ARG A 447 14.03 5.56 9.27
CA ARG A 447 15.23 5.57 10.10
C ARG A 447 16.01 6.84 9.83
N VAL A 448 15.98 7.75 10.79
CA VAL A 448 16.56 9.10 10.72
C VAL A 448 17.09 9.47 12.11
N PRO A 449 18.20 10.21 12.24
CA PRO A 449 18.73 10.61 13.55
C PRO A 449 17.83 11.58 14.32
N ASP A 450 17.30 12.60 13.64
CA ASP A 450 16.55 13.72 14.22
C ASP A 450 15.69 14.46 13.16
N GLU A 451 14.96 15.51 13.55
CA GLU A 451 14.05 16.25 12.65
C GLU A 451 14.73 17.19 11.61
N GLN A 452 16.00 17.54 11.81
CA GLN A 452 16.78 18.37 10.89
C GLN A 452 17.77 17.54 10.04
N SER A 453 17.97 16.26 10.36
CA SER A 453 18.79 15.35 9.58
C SER A 453 18.31 15.20 8.12
N THR A 454 19.25 15.38 7.19
CA THR A 454 19.10 15.10 5.76
C THR A 454 19.39 13.63 5.43
N ILE A 455 20.25 12.99 6.23
CA ILE A 455 20.60 11.56 6.16
C ILE A 455 19.56 10.64 6.82
N GLY A 456 19.52 9.39 6.36
CA GLY A 456 18.56 8.38 6.79
C GLY A 456 17.70 7.90 5.62
N TYR A 457 16.66 7.12 5.86
CA TYR A 457 15.73 6.69 4.82
C TYR A 457 14.28 6.64 5.30
N ALA A 458 13.36 6.71 4.35
CA ALA A 458 11.93 6.50 4.55
C ALA A 458 11.40 5.49 3.54
N VAL A 459 10.43 4.66 3.95
CA VAL A 459 9.70 3.73 3.08
C VAL A 459 8.21 3.92 3.28
N ILE A 460 7.49 4.31 2.22
CA ILE A 460 6.04 4.59 2.25
C ILE A 460 5.28 3.78 1.20
N GLY A 461 4.07 3.34 1.52
CA GLY A 461 3.21 2.56 0.61
C GLY A 461 2.27 1.61 1.34
N SER A 462 2.09 0.40 0.83
CA SER A 462 1.11 -0.56 1.35
C SER A 462 1.63 -1.56 2.39
N HIS A 463 2.94 -1.84 2.39
CA HIS A 463 3.55 -2.87 3.23
C HIS A 463 3.15 -2.69 4.71
N SER A 464 2.44 -3.68 5.26
CA SER A 464 2.00 -3.71 6.65
C SER A 464 2.99 -4.48 7.53
N LEU A 465 3.02 -4.21 8.84
CA LEU A 465 4.00 -4.84 9.75
C LEU A 465 3.76 -6.36 9.85
N GLY A 466 4.82 -7.15 9.61
CA GLY A 466 4.82 -8.61 9.79
C GLY A 466 4.93 -9.44 8.51
N ILE A 467 5.00 -10.77 8.72
CA ILE A 467 5.38 -11.78 7.71
C ILE A 467 4.51 -11.75 6.44
N GLY A 468 3.22 -11.41 6.54
CA GLY A 468 2.28 -11.47 5.41
C GLY A 468 2.61 -10.55 4.24
N SER A 469 3.18 -9.37 4.55
CA SER A 469 3.55 -8.33 3.59
C SER A 469 5.03 -8.41 3.18
N TRP A 470 5.90 -8.75 4.13
CA TRP A 470 7.36 -8.70 3.97
C TRP A 470 8.03 -10.06 3.71
N GLY A 471 7.31 -11.16 3.95
CA GLY A 471 7.89 -12.50 3.95
C GLY A 471 8.79 -12.77 5.14
N ASN A 472 9.62 -13.81 5.00
CA ASN A 472 10.76 -14.09 5.86
C ASN A 472 12.05 -13.86 5.07
N GLY A 473 13.16 -13.56 5.76
CA GLY A 473 14.49 -13.51 5.16
C GLY A 473 14.95 -14.88 4.67
N ALA A 474 16.04 -14.91 3.91
CA ALA A 474 16.61 -16.13 3.37
C ALA A 474 17.25 -17.01 4.46
N VAL A 475 16.45 -17.91 5.05
CA VAL A 475 16.96 -18.95 5.95
C VAL A 475 17.77 -19.95 5.13
N SER A 476 19.06 -20.09 5.41
CA SER A 476 19.90 -21.12 4.80
C SER A 476 19.52 -22.50 5.34
N SER A 477 18.70 -23.24 4.58
CA SER A 477 18.33 -24.62 4.89
C SER A 477 19.33 -25.63 4.33
N ASP A 478 20.63 -25.44 4.58
CA ASP A 478 21.61 -26.53 4.65
C ASP A 478 22.94 -26.05 5.28
N SER A 479 23.41 -26.77 6.30
CA SER A 479 24.72 -26.55 6.95
C SER A 479 25.81 -27.47 6.37
N LYS A 480 25.62 -27.96 5.14
CA LYS A 480 26.53 -28.87 4.45
C LYS A 480 27.19 -28.17 3.26
N LEU A 481 28.53 -28.07 3.30
CA LEU A 481 29.33 -27.61 2.17
C LEU A 481 29.00 -28.41 0.91
N GLY A 482 28.71 -27.71 -0.20
CA GLY A 482 28.46 -28.30 -1.52
C GLY A 482 27.00 -28.33 -1.97
N ALA A 483 26.01 -28.13 -1.08
CA ALA A 483 24.62 -27.96 -1.50
C ALA A 483 24.43 -26.60 -2.20
N LYS A 484 23.82 -26.60 -3.41
CA LYS A 484 23.38 -25.33 -4.04
C LYS A 484 22.29 -24.70 -3.17
N ALA A 485 22.57 -23.53 -2.61
CA ALA A 485 21.64 -22.80 -1.76
C ALA A 485 20.33 -22.44 -2.52
N THR A 486 19.32 -23.30 -2.40
CA THR A 486 17.98 -23.04 -2.92
C THR A 486 17.20 -22.25 -1.89
N SER A 487 17.62 -20.98 -1.70
CA SER A 487 17.04 -20.03 -0.76
C SER A 487 15.58 -19.70 -1.13
N LYS A 488 14.67 -20.58 -0.77
CA LYS A 488 13.23 -20.35 -0.86
C LYS A 488 12.82 -19.48 0.33
N PRO A 489 12.44 -18.20 0.13
CA PRO A 489 11.65 -17.50 1.14
C PRO A 489 10.37 -18.32 1.40
N ARG A 490 9.73 -18.05 2.54
CA ARG A 490 8.43 -18.66 2.88
C ARG A 490 7.40 -17.60 3.19
N MET A 491 6.30 -17.69 2.44
CA MET A 491 4.96 -17.22 2.75
C MET A 491 4.75 -15.68 2.74
N MET A 492 5.34 -14.99 1.77
CA MET A 492 4.66 -13.78 1.23
C MET A 492 3.31 -14.19 0.64
N ARG A 493 2.24 -13.49 1.03
CA ARG A 493 0.87 -13.79 0.59
C ARG A 493 0.20 -12.61 -0.12
N ASN A 494 0.66 -11.39 0.14
CA ASN A 494 0.07 -10.19 -0.42
C ASN A 494 0.83 -9.70 -1.66
N PHE A 495 0.14 -9.01 -2.55
CA PHE A 495 0.78 -8.02 -3.41
C PHE A 495 0.95 -6.74 -2.62
N GLU A 496 2.18 -6.26 -2.50
CA GLU A 496 2.53 -5.04 -1.78
C GLU A 496 3.43 -4.17 -2.66
N LEU A 497 3.32 -2.85 -2.51
CA LEU A 497 4.19 -1.89 -3.18
C LEU A 497 4.46 -0.70 -2.26
N SER A 498 5.74 -0.35 -2.14
CA SER A 498 6.22 0.84 -1.45
C SER A 498 7.37 1.47 -2.24
N VAL A 499 7.62 2.76 -2.01
CA VAL A 499 8.86 3.43 -2.42
C VAL A 499 9.79 3.57 -1.22
N LEU A 500 11.10 3.44 -1.46
CA LEU A 500 12.18 3.85 -0.57
C LEU A 500 12.71 5.20 -1.06
N ILE A 501 12.71 6.19 -0.18
CA ILE A 501 13.24 7.53 -0.40
C ILE A 501 14.51 7.65 0.44
N PRO A 502 15.70 7.72 -0.19
CA PRO A 502 16.96 7.93 0.49
C PRO A 502 17.14 9.41 0.86
N GLY A 503 17.70 9.65 2.04
CA GLY A 503 18.25 10.92 2.47
C GLY A 503 19.79 10.88 2.41
N THR A 504 20.41 11.96 1.91
CA THR A 504 21.86 12.08 1.74
C THR A 504 22.40 13.37 2.35
N GLU A 505 23.71 13.41 2.63
CA GLU A 505 24.39 14.63 3.14
C GLU A 505 24.34 15.81 2.14
N SER A 506 24.10 15.51 0.86
CA SER A 506 23.95 16.48 -0.23
C SER A 506 22.52 17.02 -0.43
N ASP A 507 21.51 16.50 0.28
CA ASP A 507 20.16 17.06 0.25
C ASP A 507 20.08 18.37 1.05
N GLN A 508 19.42 19.37 0.49
CA GLN A 508 19.25 20.70 1.10
C GLN A 508 18.06 20.78 2.08
N VAL A 509 17.24 19.73 2.16
CA VAL A 509 16.00 19.70 2.95
C VAL A 509 15.99 18.44 3.82
N PRO A 510 15.75 18.55 5.14
CA PRO A 510 15.67 17.41 6.05
C PRO A 510 14.69 16.33 5.56
N LEU A 511 15.04 15.06 5.75
CA LEU A 511 14.29 13.94 5.17
C LEU A 511 12.82 13.90 5.61
N LEU A 512 12.57 14.21 6.89
CA LEU A 512 11.22 14.27 7.45
C LEU A 512 10.37 15.44 6.92
N LYS A 513 10.99 16.45 6.31
CA LYS A 513 10.34 17.56 5.59
C LYS A 513 10.19 17.27 4.08
N ARG A 514 10.93 16.29 3.52
CA ARG A 514 10.82 15.89 2.11
C ARG A 514 9.61 14.99 1.84
N VAL A 515 9.54 13.85 2.51
CA VAL A 515 8.65 12.70 2.17
C VAL A 515 7.12 12.95 1.87
N ALA A 516 6.15 13.62 2.55
CA ALA A 516 5.30 14.75 5.05
C ALA A 516 4.83 13.95 6.35
N VAL A 517 5.75 13.58 7.26
CA VAL A 517 5.49 12.43 8.16
C VAL A 517 4.33 12.80 9.09
N PRO A 518 3.15 12.17 8.93
CA PRO A 518 1.92 12.86 9.29
C PRO A 518 1.54 12.67 10.77
N PHE A 519 2.27 11.78 11.45
CA PHE A 519 2.31 11.61 12.90
C PHE A 519 3.48 12.37 13.55
N CYS A 520 3.34 12.64 14.84
CA CYS A 520 4.33 13.31 15.68
C CYS A 520 5.59 12.46 15.93
N LEU A 521 6.72 13.13 16.08
CA LEU A 521 7.99 12.57 16.52
C LEU A 521 8.61 13.47 17.61
N PRO A 522 9.39 12.93 18.57
CA PRO A 522 9.55 11.51 18.87
C PRO A 522 8.21 10.87 19.27
N ALA A 523 8.02 9.59 18.94
CA ALA A 523 6.76 8.91 19.20
C ALA A 523 6.55 8.68 20.71
N ARG A 524 5.28 8.72 21.16
CA ARG A 524 4.92 8.47 22.56
C ARG A 524 4.90 6.96 22.84
N PRO A 525 5.65 6.42 23.81
CA PRO A 525 5.52 5.02 24.21
C PRO A 525 4.16 4.75 24.87
N TYR A 526 3.66 3.52 24.76
CA TYR A 526 2.50 3.07 25.55
C TYR A 526 2.82 3.11 27.05
N SER A 527 1.89 3.58 27.88
CA SER A 527 1.92 3.37 29.32
C SER A 527 1.53 1.93 29.69
N ALA A 528 1.83 1.49 30.91
CA ALA A 528 1.58 0.12 31.37
C ALA A 528 0.08 -0.29 31.38
N SER A 529 -0.84 0.69 31.41
CA SER A 529 -2.30 0.48 31.35
C SER A 529 -2.88 0.58 29.94
N GLU A 530 -2.09 0.96 28.92
CA GLU A 530 -2.58 1.15 27.56
C GLU A 530 -2.46 -0.13 26.72
N HIS A 531 -3.47 -0.35 25.88
CA HIS A 531 -3.58 -1.52 25.02
C HIS A 531 -3.85 -1.07 23.57
N PRO A 532 -3.33 -1.81 22.57
CA PRO A 532 -3.55 -1.46 21.17
C PRO A 532 -5.01 -1.71 20.79
N PHE A 533 -5.53 -0.97 19.81
CA PHE A 533 -6.86 -1.24 19.28
C PHE A 533 -6.93 -2.64 18.63
N LEU A 534 -7.60 -3.58 19.29
CA LEU A 534 -7.68 -4.98 18.87
C LEU A 534 -9.01 -5.32 18.18
N TRP A 535 -8.98 -5.39 16.85
CA TRP A 535 -10.10 -5.51 15.93
C TRP A 535 -11.32 -6.31 16.42
N LEU A 536 -11.11 -7.57 16.85
CA LEU A 536 -12.19 -8.51 17.16
C LEU A 536 -12.82 -8.31 18.55
N LEU A 537 -12.22 -7.47 19.40
CA LEU A 537 -12.76 -7.11 20.71
C LEU A 537 -13.58 -5.81 20.56
N SER A 538 -12.96 -4.79 19.98
CA SER A 538 -13.61 -3.49 19.74
C SER A 538 -14.81 -3.56 18.78
N HIS A 539 -14.85 -4.50 17.82
CA HIS A 539 -16.06 -4.71 17.00
C HIS A 539 -17.25 -5.35 17.75
N LYS A 540 -17.11 -5.71 19.03
CA LYS A 540 -18.25 -6.02 19.90
C LYS A 540 -18.63 -4.80 20.72
N GLU A 541 -17.65 -4.22 21.40
CA GLU A 541 -17.83 -3.04 22.25
C GLU A 541 -18.48 -1.88 21.46
N LEU A 542 -18.03 -1.62 20.22
CA LEU A 542 -18.61 -0.62 19.29
C LEU A 542 -19.90 -1.07 18.56
N LEU A 543 -20.53 -2.18 18.98
CA LEU A 543 -21.87 -2.61 18.58
C LEU A 543 -22.82 -2.79 19.79
N ASP A 544 -22.28 -2.77 21.01
CA ASP A 544 -23.01 -2.83 22.27
C ASP A 544 -23.20 -1.41 22.90
N GLU A 545 -22.47 -0.40 22.39
CA GLU A 545 -22.67 1.06 22.61
C GLU A 545 -23.43 1.75 21.45
#